data_AF-A0A963JI81-F1
#
_entry.id   AF-A0A963JI81-F1
#
_cell.length_a   1.000
_cell.length_b   1.000
_cell.length_c   1.000
_cell.angle_alpha   90.00
_cell.angle_beta   90.00
_cell.angle_gamma   90.00
#
_symmetry.space_group_name_H-M   'P 1'
#
loop_
_entity.id
_entity.type
_entity.pdbx_description
1 polymer ?
#
loop_
_entity_poly.entity_id
_entity_poly.type
_entity_poly.pdbx_seq_one_letter_code
_entity_poly.pdbx_strand_id
1 'polypeptide(L)'
;MRPAAHAAPPGGASLSRTGLRLAIAAGMIATLPVALWWLGGTRLALAQGADTAQLSAVALQVLWLLRTLGLALLAPRVGAFCGWRPGAAAGLAALAPAWPLAALAWSASSVPASTLLRAEGLLVGAAIALPLAGAGLRRALPRPAHADAGSTLIAIALAAALWTGGTGLGPWPR
;
A
#
# COMPACT_ATOMS: atom_id res chain seq x y z
N MET A 1 -45.14 -1.57 -30.40
CA MET A 1 -44.39 -2.33 -29.38
C MET A 1 -43.10 -1.58 -29.07
N ARG A 2 -42.97 -0.95 -27.90
CA ARG A 2 -41.75 -0.27 -27.43
C ARG A 2 -40.92 -1.27 -26.61
N PRO A 3 -39.61 -1.45 -26.88
CA PRO A 3 -38.78 -2.30 -26.03
C PRO A 3 -38.57 -1.60 -24.68
N ALA A 4 -38.84 -2.34 -23.60
CA ALA A 4 -38.64 -1.90 -22.23
C ALA A 4 -37.13 -1.69 -21.98
N ALA A 5 -36.75 -0.47 -21.61
CA ALA A 5 -35.43 -0.18 -21.08
C ALA A 5 -35.27 -0.95 -19.76
N HIS A 6 -34.40 -1.96 -19.78
CA HIS A 6 -34.02 -2.70 -18.59
C HIS A 6 -33.17 -1.76 -17.72
N ALA A 7 -33.81 -1.13 -16.74
CA ALA A 7 -33.16 -0.25 -15.78
C ALA A 7 -32.10 -1.07 -15.00
N ALA A 8 -30.83 -0.72 -15.19
CA ALA A 8 -29.73 -1.28 -14.42
C ALA A 8 -29.96 -1.01 -12.91
N PRO A 9 -29.72 -1.99 -12.03
CA PRO A 9 -30.01 -1.84 -10.61
C PRO A 9 -29.13 -0.73 -9.98
N PRO A 10 -29.70 0.19 -9.19
CA PRO A 10 -28.99 1.34 -8.61
C PRO A 10 -27.97 0.98 -7.50
N GLY A 11 -27.83 -0.30 -7.14
CA GLY A 11 -27.05 -0.77 -5.99
C GLY A 11 -25.56 -1.02 -6.23
N GLY A 12 -25.08 -1.11 -7.48
CA GLY A 12 -23.68 -1.44 -7.77
C GLY A 12 -22.70 -0.30 -7.46
N ALA A 13 -23.12 0.96 -7.65
CA ALA A 13 -22.25 2.12 -7.53
C ALA A 13 -22.02 2.56 -6.07
N SER A 14 -22.97 2.30 -5.16
CA SER A 14 -22.86 2.66 -3.74
C SER A 14 -21.88 1.75 -2.99
N LEU A 15 -21.91 0.45 -3.26
CA LEU A 15 -20.96 -0.54 -2.70
C LEU A 15 -19.51 -0.23 -3.08
N SER A 16 -19.26 0.22 -4.32
CA SER A 16 -17.91 0.58 -4.77
C SER A 16 -17.36 1.85 -4.06
N ARG A 17 -18.23 2.84 -3.81
CA ARG A 17 -17.84 4.10 -3.14
C ARG A 17 -17.52 3.88 -1.66
N THR A 18 -18.29 3.06 -0.97
CA THR A 18 -18.03 2.74 0.45
C THR A 18 -16.72 1.95 0.59
N GLY A 19 -16.47 0.97 -0.28
CA GLY A 19 -15.20 0.23 -0.29
C GLY A 19 -13.98 1.13 -0.55
N LEU A 20 -14.10 2.08 -1.49
CA LEU A 20 -13.05 3.06 -1.77
C LEU A 20 -12.79 3.97 -0.57
N ARG A 21 -13.84 4.48 0.08
CA ARG A 21 -13.72 5.33 1.28
C ARG A 21 -13.05 4.61 2.43
N LEU A 22 -13.38 3.34 2.64
CA LEU A 22 -12.75 2.51 3.67
C LEU A 22 -11.26 2.28 3.38
N ALA A 23 -10.89 2.04 2.12
CA ALA A 23 -9.48 1.90 1.73
C ALA A 23 -8.69 3.19 1.97
N ILE A 24 -9.26 4.34 1.61
CA ILE A 24 -8.67 5.66 1.89
C ILE A 24 -8.53 5.88 3.40
N ALA A 25 -9.57 5.57 4.17
CA ALA A 25 -9.56 5.70 5.63
C ALA A 25 -8.50 4.80 6.27
N ALA A 26 -8.36 3.56 5.82
CA ALA A 26 -7.31 2.65 6.28
C ALA A 26 -5.91 3.19 5.98
N GLY A 27 -5.70 3.74 4.77
CA GLY A 27 -4.45 4.41 4.41
C GLY A 27 -4.14 5.62 5.28
N MET A 28 -5.15 6.44 5.57
CA MET A 28 -5.05 7.60 6.47
C MET A 28 -4.69 7.18 7.91
N ILE A 29 -5.40 6.20 8.46
CA ILE A 29 -5.17 5.68 9.82
C ILE A 29 -3.76 5.11 9.96
N ALA A 30 -3.25 4.43 8.93
CA ALA A 30 -1.88 3.92 8.91
C ALA A 30 -0.83 5.05 8.82
N THR A 31 -1.13 6.13 8.11
CA THR A 31 -0.16 7.19 7.80
C THR A 31 -0.08 8.29 8.86
N LEU A 32 -1.21 8.64 9.48
CA LEU A 32 -1.31 9.72 10.47
C LEU A 32 -0.34 9.58 11.65
N PRO A 33 -0.20 8.41 12.29
CA PRO A 33 0.74 8.23 13.40
C PRO A 33 2.19 8.47 12.99
N VAL A 34 2.58 8.01 11.79
CA VAL A 34 3.92 8.21 11.24
C VAL A 34 4.19 9.69 11.00
N ALA A 35 3.20 10.42 10.45
CA ALA A 35 3.30 11.86 10.22
C ALA A 35 3.48 12.64 11.54
N LEU A 36 2.66 12.33 12.54
CA LEU A 36 2.72 12.99 13.86
C LEU A 36 4.05 12.71 14.57
N TRP A 37 4.49 11.46 14.55
CA TRP A 37 5.77 11.07 15.12
C TRP A 37 6.95 11.77 14.44
N TRP A 38 6.98 11.77 13.10
CA TRP A 38 8.04 12.43 12.33
C TRP A 38 8.05 13.94 12.54
N LEU A 39 6.88 14.59 12.55
CA LEU A 39 6.77 16.05 12.76
C LEU A 39 7.21 16.45 14.18
N GLY A 40 6.84 15.66 15.19
CA GLY A 40 7.29 15.87 16.57
C GLY A 40 8.80 15.68 16.72
N GLY A 41 9.34 14.59 16.14
CA GLY A 41 10.77 14.29 16.17
C GLY A 41 11.62 15.33 15.44
N THR A 42 11.19 15.80 14.27
CA THR A 42 11.89 16.86 13.51
C THR A 42 11.85 18.19 14.26
N ARG A 43 10.73 18.56 14.90
CA ARG A 43 10.69 19.76 15.76
C ARG A 43 11.67 19.70 16.93
N LEU A 44 11.77 18.55 17.60
CA LEU A 44 12.71 18.36 18.70
C LEU A 44 14.16 18.40 18.22
N ALA A 45 14.47 17.75 17.09
CA ALA A 45 15.80 17.78 16.49
C ALA A 45 16.22 19.21 16.10
N LEU A 46 15.33 19.98 15.48
CA LEU A 46 15.58 21.39 15.14
C LEU A 46 15.79 22.25 16.39
N ALA A 47 15.02 22.02 17.46
CA ALA A 47 15.21 22.73 18.73
C ALA A 47 16.56 22.42 19.40
N GLN A 48 17.16 21.26 19.09
CA GLN A 48 18.47 20.83 19.58
C GLN A 48 19.61 21.12 18.59
N GLY A 49 19.32 21.72 17.43
CA GLY A 49 20.31 21.95 16.37
C GLY A 49 20.83 20.67 15.70
N ALA A 50 20.10 19.56 15.83
CA ALA A 50 20.46 18.26 15.28
C ALA A 50 20.01 18.10 13.82
N ASP A 51 20.66 17.19 13.09
CA ASP A 51 20.28 16.83 11.73
C ASP A 51 18.93 16.08 11.71
N THR A 52 18.10 16.42 10.72
CA THR A 52 16.76 15.84 10.49
C THR A 52 16.74 14.82 9.36
N ALA A 53 17.81 14.72 8.57
CA ALA A 53 17.87 13.85 7.41
C ALA A 53 17.66 12.37 7.76
N GLN A 54 18.25 11.92 8.87
CA GLN A 54 18.13 10.54 9.33
C GLN A 54 16.73 10.22 9.85
N LEU A 55 16.09 11.13 10.59
CA LEU A 55 14.69 10.99 11.03
C LEU A 55 13.73 10.88 9.84
N SER A 56 13.97 11.65 8.78
CA SER A 56 13.19 11.60 7.55
C SER A 56 13.40 10.30 6.77
N ALA A 57 14.62 9.78 6.72
CA ALA A 57 14.91 8.48 6.11
C ALA A 57 14.20 7.33 6.85
N VAL A 58 14.19 7.36 8.19
CA VAL A 58 13.46 6.38 9.01
C VAL A 58 11.94 6.49 8.78
N ALA A 59 11.40 7.71 8.71
CA ALA A 59 9.97 7.91 8.44
C ALA A 59 9.56 7.33 7.07
N LEU A 60 10.37 7.52 6.02
CA LEU A 60 10.15 6.90 4.70
C LEU A 60 10.15 5.38 4.78
N GLN A 61 11.12 4.79 5.50
CA GLN A 61 11.23 3.34 5.63
C GLN A 61 10.02 2.75 6.34
N VAL A 62 9.60 3.34 7.45
CA VAL A 62 8.40 2.93 8.19
C VAL A 62 7.16 3.02 7.30
N LEU A 63 7.04 4.10 6.53
CA LEU A 63 5.90 4.33 5.64
C LEU A 63 5.82 3.29 4.52
N TRP A 64 6.96 2.94 3.89
CA TRP A 64 6.99 1.87 2.90
C TRP A 64 6.67 0.50 3.51
N LEU A 65 7.15 0.22 4.72
CA LEU A 65 6.89 -1.05 5.40
C LEU A 65 5.40 -1.21 5.75
N LEU A 66 4.75 -0.16 6.27
CA LEU A 66 3.31 -0.20 6.53
C LEU A 66 2.49 -0.41 5.25
N ARG A 67 2.86 0.26 4.16
CA ARG A 67 2.14 0.15 2.87
C ARG A 67 2.31 -1.21 2.23
N THR A 68 3.52 -1.74 2.19
CA THR A 68 3.79 -3.09 1.68
C THR A 68 3.01 -4.13 2.47
N LEU A 69 3.03 -4.05 3.80
CA LEU A 69 2.28 -4.95 4.67
C LEU A 69 0.77 -4.85 4.43
N GLY A 70 0.23 -3.63 4.36
CA GLY A 70 -1.19 -3.39 4.11
C GLY A 70 -1.65 -3.96 2.77
N LEU A 71 -0.89 -3.71 1.69
CA LEU A 71 -1.17 -4.27 0.37
C LEU A 71 -1.10 -5.79 0.38
N ALA A 72 -0.06 -6.36 0.99
CA ALA A 72 0.16 -7.80 0.99
C ALA A 72 -0.97 -8.55 1.73
N LEU A 73 -1.50 -7.99 2.82
CA LEU A 73 -2.59 -8.59 3.58
C LEU A 73 -3.98 -8.39 2.95
N LEU A 74 -4.23 -7.23 2.36
CA LEU A 74 -5.58 -6.85 1.91
C LEU A 74 -5.82 -7.11 0.42
N ALA A 75 -4.83 -6.82 -0.44
CA ALA A 75 -5.02 -6.84 -1.89
C ALA A 75 -5.34 -8.23 -2.47
N PRO A 76 -4.73 -9.35 -2.01
CA PRO A 76 -5.11 -10.69 -2.47
C PRO A 76 -6.54 -11.06 -2.09
N ARG A 77 -6.97 -10.71 -0.86
CA ARG A 77 -8.32 -10.99 -0.36
C ARG A 77 -9.36 -10.24 -1.18
N VAL A 78 -9.15 -8.94 -1.38
CA VAL A 78 -10.07 -8.14 -2.22
C VAL A 78 -10.07 -8.65 -3.66
N GLY A 79 -8.91 -9.02 -4.22
CA GLY A 79 -8.81 -9.63 -5.54
C GLY A 79 -9.58 -10.94 -5.68
N ALA A 80 -9.52 -11.80 -4.66
CA ALA A 80 -10.28 -13.05 -4.62
C ALA A 80 -11.79 -12.79 -4.55
N PHE A 81 -12.27 -11.96 -3.61
CA PHE A 81 -13.71 -11.80 -3.38
C PHE A 81 -14.40 -10.85 -4.38
N CYS A 82 -13.76 -9.72 -4.70
CA CYS A 82 -14.34 -8.65 -5.51
C CYS A 82 -13.81 -8.63 -6.96
N GLY A 83 -12.76 -9.39 -7.26
CA GLY A 83 -12.08 -9.39 -8.56
C GLY A 83 -10.93 -8.38 -8.63
N TRP A 84 -10.11 -8.51 -9.68
CA TRP A 84 -8.84 -7.80 -9.77
C TRP A 84 -8.98 -6.28 -9.94
N ARG A 85 -9.95 -5.80 -10.73
CA ARG A 85 -10.16 -4.35 -10.99
C ARG A 85 -10.51 -3.56 -9.72
N PRO A 86 -11.54 -3.94 -8.94
CA PRO A 86 -11.85 -3.23 -7.70
C PRO A 86 -10.77 -3.43 -6.64
N GLY A 87 -10.06 -4.57 -6.62
CA GLY A 87 -8.91 -4.78 -5.75
C GLY A 87 -7.75 -3.84 -6.05
N ALA A 88 -7.41 -3.63 -7.32
CA ALA A 88 -6.36 -2.70 -7.72
C ALA A 88 -6.75 -1.25 -7.40
N ALA A 89 -8.01 -0.86 -7.68
CA ALA A 89 -8.50 0.47 -7.33
C ALA A 89 -8.46 0.74 -5.82
N ALA A 90 -8.86 -0.23 -5.00
CA ALA A 90 -8.78 -0.12 -3.53
C ALA A 90 -7.33 -0.06 -3.03
N GLY A 91 -6.43 -0.87 -3.60
CA GLY A 91 -5.00 -0.83 -3.26
C GLY A 91 -4.37 0.53 -3.57
N LEU A 92 -4.60 1.07 -4.77
CA LEU A 92 -4.12 2.41 -5.14
C LEU A 92 -4.73 3.52 -4.27
N ALA A 93 -6.02 3.42 -3.94
CA ALA A 93 -6.68 4.39 -3.08
C ALA A 93 -6.18 4.36 -1.63
N ALA A 94 -5.70 3.21 -1.14
CA ALA A 94 -5.05 3.12 0.16
C ALA A 94 -3.63 3.72 0.17
N LEU A 95 -2.95 3.74 -0.97
CA LEU A 95 -1.63 4.36 -1.11
C LEU A 95 -1.69 5.88 -1.23
N ALA A 96 -2.72 6.41 -1.90
CA ALA A 96 -2.85 7.83 -2.23
C ALA A 96 -2.68 8.81 -1.05
N PRO A 97 -3.26 8.60 0.14
CA PRO A 97 -3.17 9.54 1.27
C PRO A 97 -1.75 9.74 1.78
N ALA A 98 -0.88 8.78 1.51
CA ALA A 98 0.45 8.75 2.08
C ALA A 98 1.50 9.44 1.18
N TRP A 99 1.15 9.73 -0.07
CA TRP A 99 2.04 10.36 -1.05
C TRP A 99 2.58 11.74 -0.61
N PRO A 100 1.75 12.65 -0.06
CA PRO A 100 2.24 13.94 0.41
C PRO A 100 3.29 13.81 1.51
N LEU A 101 3.08 12.87 2.44
CA LEU A 101 4.04 12.61 3.52
C LEU A 101 5.34 12.01 2.98
N ALA A 102 5.26 11.08 2.02
CA ALA A 102 6.45 10.53 1.37
C ALA A 102 7.24 11.61 0.62
N ALA A 103 6.57 12.52 -0.10
CA ALA A 103 7.22 13.62 -0.79
C ALA A 103 7.92 14.58 0.19
N LEU A 104 7.26 14.93 1.31
CA LEU A 104 7.83 15.78 2.34
C LEU A 104 9.02 15.12 3.04
N ALA A 105 8.87 13.88 3.50
CA ALA A 105 9.95 13.14 4.14
C ALA A 105 11.12 12.93 3.17
N TRP A 106 10.85 12.70 1.88
CA TRP A 106 11.91 12.62 0.87
C TRP A 106 12.66 13.93 0.69
N SER A 107 11.96 15.06 0.58
CA SER A 107 12.61 16.38 0.45
C SER A 107 13.49 16.74 1.64
N ALA A 108 13.20 16.18 2.81
CA ALA A 108 13.96 16.38 4.04
C ALA A 108 14.98 15.25 4.29
N SER A 109 15.19 14.33 3.34
CA SER A 109 16.10 13.19 3.46
C SER A 109 17.27 13.28 2.47
N SER A 110 18.34 12.55 2.75
CA SER A 110 19.46 12.34 1.82
C SER A 110 19.25 11.16 0.85
N VAL A 111 18.04 10.59 0.81
CA VAL A 111 17.75 9.39 0.01
C VAL A 111 17.70 9.76 -1.48
N PRO A 112 18.43 9.05 -2.37
CA PRO A 112 18.41 9.34 -3.79
C PRO A 112 17.02 9.09 -4.41
N ALA A 113 16.61 9.98 -5.33
CA ALA A 113 15.31 9.92 -6.02
C ALA A 113 15.07 8.58 -6.72
N SER A 114 16.13 7.93 -7.22
CA SER A 114 16.05 6.63 -7.88
C SER A 114 15.54 5.52 -6.94
N THR A 115 15.90 5.57 -5.65
CA THR A 115 15.42 4.62 -4.64
C THR A 115 13.94 4.85 -4.34
N LEU A 116 13.52 6.10 -4.20
CA LEU A 116 12.10 6.46 -4.03
C LEU A 116 11.27 5.97 -5.23
N LEU A 117 11.69 6.29 -6.46
CA LEU A 117 10.98 5.90 -7.67
C LEU A 117 10.87 4.38 -7.83
N ARG A 118 11.93 3.63 -7.49
CA ARG A 118 11.89 2.17 -7.49
C ARG A 118 10.92 1.63 -6.44
N ALA A 119 10.98 2.12 -5.20
CA ALA A 119 10.11 1.67 -4.12
C ALA A 119 8.62 1.96 -4.42
N GLU A 120 8.31 3.18 -4.86
CA GLU A 120 6.94 3.56 -5.24
C GLU A 120 6.47 2.79 -6.49
N GLY A 121 7.33 2.60 -7.48
CA GLY A 121 7.03 1.77 -8.65
C GLY A 121 6.70 0.32 -8.29
N LEU A 122 7.46 -0.27 -7.35
CA LEU A 122 7.20 -1.61 -6.83
C LEU A 122 5.87 -1.67 -6.05
N LEU A 123 5.56 -0.65 -5.24
CA LEU A 123 4.28 -0.56 -4.51
C LEU A 123 3.09 -0.49 -5.46
N VAL A 124 3.16 0.33 -6.50
CA VAL A 124 2.12 0.44 -7.53
C VAL A 124 1.98 -0.88 -8.29
N GLY A 125 3.10 -1.49 -8.69
CA GLY A 125 3.10 -2.80 -9.34
C GLY A 125 2.45 -3.87 -8.45
N ALA A 126 2.80 -3.91 -7.16
CA ALA A 126 2.23 -4.83 -6.19
C ALA A 126 0.72 -4.60 -6.00
N ALA A 127 0.27 -3.35 -5.94
CA ALA A 127 -1.15 -3.00 -5.82
C ALA A 127 -2.00 -3.53 -6.99
N ILE A 128 -1.40 -3.76 -8.16
CA ILE A 128 -2.07 -4.32 -9.35
C ILE A 128 -1.88 -5.84 -9.43
N ALA A 129 -0.67 -6.33 -9.18
CA ALA A 129 -0.32 -7.74 -9.30
C ALA A 129 -0.95 -8.62 -8.21
N LEU A 130 -1.03 -8.14 -6.96
CA LEU A 130 -1.59 -8.91 -5.85
C LEU A 130 -3.10 -9.22 -6.01
N PRO A 131 -3.97 -8.28 -6.45
CA PRO A 131 -5.35 -8.60 -6.76
C PRO A 131 -5.52 -9.58 -7.92
N LEU A 132 -4.63 -9.52 -8.93
CA LEU A 132 -4.61 -10.49 -10.04
C LEU A 132 -4.26 -11.89 -9.53
N ALA A 133 -3.22 -11.98 -8.70
CA ALA A 133 -2.83 -13.24 -8.05
C ALA A 133 -3.98 -13.81 -7.20
N GLY A 134 -4.63 -12.98 -6.38
CA GLY A 134 -5.80 -13.39 -5.58
C GLY A 134 -7.00 -13.86 -6.42
N ALA A 135 -7.29 -13.15 -7.52
CA ALA A 135 -8.34 -13.55 -8.46
C ALA A 135 -8.02 -14.87 -9.18
N GLY A 136 -6.77 -15.07 -9.57
CA GLY A 136 -6.28 -16.33 -10.16
C GLY A 136 -6.33 -17.49 -9.17
N LEU A 137 -5.92 -17.25 -7.93
CA LEU A 137 -5.93 -18.26 -6.86
C LEU A 137 -7.33 -18.77 -6.57
N ARG A 138 -8.34 -17.89 -6.52
CA ARG A 138 -9.74 -18.28 -6.34
C ARG A 138 -10.29 -19.10 -7.51
N ARG A 139 -9.81 -18.87 -8.73
CA ARG A 139 -10.18 -19.70 -9.89
C ARG A 139 -9.55 -21.08 -9.84
N ALA A 140 -8.36 -21.20 -9.25
CA ALA A 140 -7.62 -22.47 -9.17
C ALA A 140 -8.01 -23.33 -7.97
N LEU A 141 -8.48 -22.73 -6.86
CA LEU A 141 -8.77 -23.45 -5.61
C LEU A 141 -10.27 -23.44 -5.27
N PRO A 142 -10.96 -24.59 -5.30
CA PRO A 142 -12.38 -24.70 -4.97
C PRO A 142 -12.70 -24.60 -3.46
N ARG A 143 -11.69 -24.54 -2.57
CA ARG A 143 -11.87 -24.46 -1.11
C ARG A 143 -11.31 -23.15 -0.51
N PRO A 144 -12.12 -22.35 0.19
CA PRO A 144 -11.75 -21.01 0.67
C PRO A 144 -10.66 -21.01 1.76
N ALA A 145 -10.54 -22.06 2.57
CA ALA A 145 -9.59 -22.13 3.68
C ALA A 145 -8.11 -22.16 3.24
N HIS A 146 -7.81 -22.66 2.04
CA HIS A 146 -6.43 -22.74 1.54
C HIS A 146 -5.98 -21.44 0.85
N ALA A 147 -6.95 -20.62 0.41
CA ALA A 147 -6.67 -19.33 -0.22
C ALA A 147 -6.16 -18.28 0.78
N ASP A 148 -6.63 -18.32 2.03
CA ASP A 148 -6.14 -17.43 3.09
C ASP A 148 -4.69 -17.75 3.49
N ALA A 149 -4.36 -19.03 3.72
CA ALA A 149 -2.99 -19.45 4.04
C ALA A 149 -2.01 -19.16 2.87
N GLY A 150 -2.42 -19.44 1.63
CA GLY A 150 -1.63 -19.16 0.43
C GLY A 150 -1.39 -17.68 0.21
N SER A 151 -2.40 -16.83 0.40
CA SER A 151 -2.24 -15.37 0.28
C SER A 151 -1.31 -14.80 1.35
N THR A 152 -1.34 -15.36 2.57
CA THR A 152 -0.45 -14.95 3.66
C THR A 152 1.00 -15.36 3.39
N LEU A 153 1.23 -16.56 2.87
CA LEU A 153 2.57 -17.01 2.46
C LEU A 153 3.11 -16.22 1.27
N ILE A 154 2.28 -15.89 0.28
CA ILE A 154 2.66 -15.02 -0.84
C ILE A 154 2.95 -13.60 -0.32
N ALA A 155 2.15 -13.09 0.61
CA ALA A 155 2.37 -11.79 1.24
C ALA A 155 3.71 -11.75 1.99
N ILE A 156 4.01 -12.78 2.79
CA ILE A 156 5.27 -12.92 3.53
C ILE A 156 6.44 -13.09 2.55
N ALA A 157 6.30 -13.94 1.54
CA ALA A 157 7.34 -14.17 0.54
C ALA A 157 7.61 -12.93 -0.31
N LEU A 158 6.57 -12.16 -0.65
CA LEU A 158 6.71 -10.89 -1.39
C LEU A 158 7.31 -9.81 -0.50
N ALA A 159 6.89 -9.71 0.77
CA ALA A 159 7.50 -8.81 1.74
C ALA A 159 8.98 -9.15 1.95
N ALA A 160 9.30 -10.44 2.08
CA ALA A 160 10.67 -10.93 2.20
C ALA A 160 11.47 -10.70 0.91
N ALA A 161 10.91 -10.92 -0.27
CA ALA A 161 11.57 -10.71 -1.56
C ALA A 161 11.75 -9.22 -1.90
N LEU A 162 10.82 -8.35 -1.49
CA LEU A 162 10.99 -6.90 -1.60
C LEU A 162 12.06 -6.41 -0.61
N TRP A 163 12.12 -7.01 0.57
CA TRP A 163 13.16 -6.77 1.54
C TRP A 163 14.54 -7.23 1.04
N THR A 164 14.64 -8.43 0.47
CA THR A 164 15.92 -9.02 0.03
C THR A 164 16.37 -8.60 -1.38
N GLY A 165 15.44 -8.37 -2.29
CA GLY A 165 15.71 -8.03 -3.71
C GLY A 165 15.56 -6.55 -4.05
N GLY A 166 14.80 -5.78 -3.27
CA GLY A 166 14.58 -4.33 -3.46
C GLY A 166 15.51 -3.46 -2.63
N THR A 167 16.17 -4.03 -1.63
CA THR A 167 17.19 -3.31 -0.87
C THR A 167 18.58 -3.70 -1.38
N GLY A 168 19.08 -2.94 -2.36
CA GLY A 168 20.50 -2.56 -2.34
C GLY A 168 20.88 -1.75 -1.09
N LEU A 169 20.06 -1.79 -0.05
CA LEU A 169 20.36 -1.43 1.32
C LEU A 169 20.89 -2.72 1.97
N GLY A 170 22.12 -3.12 1.60
CA GLY A 170 23.00 -3.66 2.63
C GLY A 170 23.01 -2.69 3.83
N PRO A 171 23.41 -3.11 5.04
CA PRO A 171 23.50 -2.20 6.18
C PRO A 171 24.23 -0.93 5.73
N TRP A 172 23.49 0.19 5.61
CA TRP A 172 24.12 1.43 5.15
C TRP A 172 25.18 1.80 6.18
N PRO A 173 26.30 2.36 5.73
CA PRO A 173 27.39 2.71 6.63
C PRO A 173 26.84 3.58 7.76
N ARG A 174 27.25 3.20 8.97
CA ARG A 174 26.98 3.92 10.21
C ARG A 174 27.46 5.36 10.12
#